data_AF-A0AAV6PYK8-F1
#
_entry.id   AF-A0AAV6PYK8-F1
#
_cell.length_a   1.000
_cell.length_b   1.000
_cell.length_c   1.000
_cell.angle_alpha   90.00
_cell.angle_beta   90.00
_cell.angle_gamma   90.00
#
_symmetry.space_group_name_H-M   'P 1'
#
loop_
_entity.id
_entity.type
_entity.pdbx_description
1 polymer ?
#
loop_
_entity_poly.entity_id
_entity_poly.type
_entity_poly.pdbx_seq_one_letter_code
_entity_poly.pdbx_strand_id
1 'polypeptide(L)'
;MASDCRVRNLIRSGVIKPTEKPIWFDVYQAFPPKKNLLNGKPLYSARPRGKTKETVPDIFYREDEVRAKFYEQYGTGRTLDLTKSSFVSTCQRFVDKYTELKSHSELDDPALFEETGKALLAEGIVLRRRGAPPPVSAVSKDPTLRLKLTDMLAEQQQQQAVDADSTETVDHTIQTHTPPTGLSN
;
A
#
# COMPACT_ATOMS: atom_id res chain seq x y z
N MET A 1 7.10 39.51 -33.35
CA MET A 1 5.72 39.08 -33.02
C MET A 1 5.04 38.55 -34.28
N ALA A 2 5.04 37.24 -34.50
CA ALA A 2 4.54 36.63 -35.75
C ALA A 2 3.06 36.27 -35.64
N SER A 3 2.26 37.31 -35.71
CA SER A 3 0.80 37.24 -35.82
C SER A 3 0.41 36.62 -37.17
N ASP A 4 -0.73 35.93 -37.22
CA ASP A 4 -1.27 35.22 -38.38
C ASP A 4 -0.90 35.92 -39.69
N CYS A 5 0.20 35.44 -40.28
CA CYS A 5 0.88 36.14 -41.35
C CYS A 5 0.02 36.12 -42.61
N ARG A 6 -0.87 35.14 -42.74
CA ARG A 6 -1.65 34.93 -43.97
C ARG A 6 -2.79 35.93 -44.08
N VAL A 7 -3.66 36.00 -43.08
CA VAL A 7 -4.82 36.90 -43.12
C VAL A 7 -4.37 38.35 -43.09
N ARG A 8 -3.36 38.69 -42.28
CA ARG A 8 -2.77 40.04 -42.30
C ARG A 8 -2.22 40.40 -43.67
N ASN A 9 -1.44 39.52 -44.29
CA ASN A 9 -0.85 39.82 -45.59
C ASN A 9 -1.94 39.97 -46.66
N LEU A 10 -3.03 39.21 -46.57
CA LEU A 10 -4.15 39.27 -47.50
C LEU A 10 -4.97 40.56 -47.37
N ILE A 11 -5.14 41.08 -46.15
CA ILE A 11 -5.71 42.41 -45.89
C ILE A 11 -4.77 43.50 -46.43
N ARG A 12 -3.45 43.38 -46.17
CA ARG A 12 -2.45 44.36 -46.62
C ARG A 12 -2.29 44.41 -48.14
N SER A 13 -2.43 43.28 -48.83
CA SER A 13 -2.39 43.21 -50.29
C SER A 13 -3.70 43.64 -50.95
N GLY A 14 -4.71 44.02 -50.17
CA GLY A 14 -6.02 44.47 -50.68
C GLY A 14 -6.91 43.37 -51.24
N VAL A 15 -6.53 42.09 -51.08
CA VAL A 15 -7.36 40.95 -51.55
C VAL A 15 -8.55 40.76 -50.64
N ILE A 16 -8.36 40.92 -49.32
CA ILE A 16 -9.46 41.09 -48.36
C ILE A 16 -9.59 42.59 -48.09
N LYS A 17 -10.79 43.14 -48.32
CA LYS A 17 -11.06 44.54 -47.95
C LYS A 17 -11.01 44.67 -46.43
N PRO A 18 -10.52 45.79 -45.87
CA PRO A 18 -10.53 46.03 -44.43
C PRO A 18 -11.92 45.91 -43.80
N THR A 19 -12.98 46.21 -44.55
CA THR A 19 -14.39 46.07 -44.15
C THR A 19 -14.87 44.63 -44.07
N GLU A 20 -14.22 43.71 -44.77
CA GLU A 20 -14.52 42.27 -44.82
C GLU A 20 -13.58 41.48 -43.90
N LYS A 21 -12.92 42.17 -42.96
CA LYS A 21 -12.01 41.55 -42.00
C LYS A 21 -12.77 40.54 -41.13
N PRO A 22 -12.22 39.33 -40.91
CA PRO A 22 -12.84 38.35 -40.03
C PRO A 22 -13.01 38.88 -38.60
N ILE A 23 -14.15 38.59 -37.98
CA ILE A 23 -14.53 39.04 -36.64
C ILE A 23 -13.44 38.70 -35.59
N TRP A 24 -12.81 37.54 -35.72
CA TRP A 24 -11.78 37.08 -34.78
C TRP A 24 -10.44 37.83 -34.90
N PHE A 25 -10.17 38.54 -35.99
CA PHE A 25 -8.86 39.12 -36.25
C PHE A 25 -8.50 40.22 -35.23
N ASP A 26 -9.45 41.06 -34.84
CA ASP A 26 -9.24 42.08 -33.80
C ASP A 26 -8.91 41.45 -32.45
N VAL A 27 -9.64 40.40 -32.07
CA VAL A 27 -9.41 39.64 -30.83
C VAL A 27 -8.01 39.02 -30.85
N TYR A 28 -7.63 38.40 -31.96
CA TYR A 28 -6.31 37.79 -32.13
C TYR A 28 -5.16 38.81 -32.13
N GLN A 29 -5.39 40.00 -32.70
CA GLN A 29 -4.40 41.08 -32.72
C GLN A 29 -4.19 41.67 -31.31
N ALA A 30 -5.28 41.84 -30.55
CA ALA A 30 -5.21 42.33 -29.17
C ALA A 30 -4.61 41.29 -28.21
N PHE A 31 -4.95 40.00 -28.40
CA PHE A 31 -4.53 38.89 -27.54
C PHE A 31 -3.81 37.78 -28.34
N PRO A 32 -2.57 38.02 -28.81
CA PRO A 32 -1.85 37.02 -29.58
C PRO A 32 -1.49 35.80 -28.72
N PRO A 33 -1.57 34.57 -29.27
CA PRO A 33 -1.20 33.36 -28.54
C PRO A 33 0.31 33.30 -28.26
N LYS A 34 0.70 32.65 -27.16
CA LYS A 34 2.12 32.51 -26.77
C LYS A 34 2.98 31.78 -27.80
N LYS A 35 2.39 30.79 -28.49
CA LYS A 35 3.03 30.04 -29.57
C LYS A 35 2.28 30.29 -30.86
N ASN A 36 3.02 30.68 -31.90
CA ASN A 36 2.44 30.89 -33.21
C ASN A 36 2.07 29.54 -33.83
N LEU A 37 0.90 29.47 -34.44
CA LEU A 37 0.39 28.32 -35.18
C LEU A 37 1.08 28.17 -36.55
N LEU A 38 2.31 28.68 -36.70
CA LEU A 38 3.12 28.40 -37.89
C LEU A 38 3.04 26.90 -38.14
N ASN A 39 2.95 26.48 -39.40
CA ASN A 39 2.94 25.09 -39.84
C ASN A 39 4.26 24.38 -39.44
N GLY A 40 4.53 24.30 -38.15
CA GLY A 40 5.31 23.29 -37.52
C GLY A 40 4.47 22.06 -37.72
N LYS A 41 4.67 21.42 -38.87
CA LYS A 41 4.64 19.97 -38.92
C LYS A 41 5.20 19.53 -37.57
N PRO A 42 4.48 18.73 -36.76
CA PRO A 42 5.18 18.03 -35.71
C PRO A 42 6.38 17.44 -36.43
N LEU A 43 7.59 17.82 -36.03
CA LEU A 43 8.75 17.02 -36.34
C LEU A 43 8.43 15.72 -35.62
N TYR A 44 7.61 14.87 -36.25
CA TYR A 44 7.55 13.45 -36.01
C TYR A 44 8.98 13.07 -36.18
N SER A 45 9.67 13.03 -35.04
CA SER A 45 11.04 12.63 -34.84
C SER A 45 11.76 12.47 -36.18
N ALA A 46 12.52 13.47 -36.60
CA ALA A 46 13.76 13.10 -37.27
C ALA A 46 14.36 12.08 -36.33
N ARG A 47 14.25 10.78 -36.67
CA ARG A 47 14.61 9.66 -35.80
C ARG A 47 15.89 10.08 -35.11
N PRO A 48 15.96 10.07 -33.77
CA PRO A 48 17.19 10.43 -33.10
C PRO A 48 18.31 9.60 -33.71
N ARG A 49 19.10 10.19 -34.61
CA ARG A 49 20.39 9.62 -35.02
C ARG A 49 21.31 9.97 -33.85
N GLY A 50 21.11 9.29 -32.73
CA GLY A 50 21.80 9.56 -31.47
C GLY A 50 20.90 9.38 -30.25
N LYS A 51 21.53 9.20 -29.09
CA LYS A 51 20.89 9.10 -27.76
C LYS A 51 20.33 10.48 -27.35
N THR A 52 19.32 11.00 -28.04
CA THR A 52 18.65 12.23 -27.59
C THR A 52 17.79 11.83 -26.39
N LYS A 53 18.24 12.22 -25.20
CA LYS A 53 17.46 12.04 -23.96
C LYS A 53 16.15 12.82 -24.11
N GLU A 54 15.07 12.18 -23.72
CA GLU A 54 13.76 12.81 -23.61
C GLU A 54 13.87 14.07 -22.75
N THR A 55 13.24 15.17 -23.17
CA THR A 55 13.42 16.49 -22.53
C THR A 55 12.73 16.57 -21.16
N VAL A 56 11.79 15.67 -20.88
CA VAL A 56 10.98 15.69 -19.66
C VAL A 56 11.58 14.72 -18.64
N PRO A 57 11.96 15.18 -17.44
CA PRO A 57 12.44 14.30 -16.37
C PRO A 57 11.29 13.58 -15.67
N ASP A 58 11.60 12.44 -15.05
CA ASP A 58 10.67 11.72 -14.17
C ASP A 58 10.34 12.56 -12.92
N ILE A 59 9.08 12.47 -12.46
CA ILE A 59 8.59 13.22 -11.30
C ILE A 59 8.47 12.26 -10.11
N PHE A 60 9.42 12.35 -9.17
CA PHE A 60 9.42 11.59 -7.92
C PHE A 60 9.42 12.50 -6.71
N TYR A 61 8.68 12.11 -5.68
CA TYR A 61 8.61 12.81 -4.40
C TYR A 61 9.24 11.97 -3.28
N ARG A 62 9.54 12.62 -2.15
CA ARG A 62 10.21 11.95 -1.02
C ARG A 62 9.34 10.89 -0.38
N GLU A 63 8.03 11.12 -0.35
CA GLU A 63 7.11 10.15 0.21
C GLU A 63 6.90 8.92 -0.68
N ASP A 64 7.31 8.97 -1.97
CA ASP A 64 7.18 7.83 -2.87
C ASP A 64 8.01 6.63 -2.40
N GLU A 65 9.12 6.86 -1.68
CA GLU A 65 9.91 5.82 -1.03
C GLU A 65 9.07 5.05 0.02
N VAL A 66 8.26 5.78 0.79
CA VAL A 66 7.37 5.20 1.82
C VAL A 66 6.17 4.53 1.16
N ARG A 67 5.58 5.14 0.12
CA ARG A 67 4.48 4.55 -0.66
C ARG A 67 4.91 3.23 -1.29
N ALA A 68 6.11 3.16 -1.85
CA ALA A 68 6.65 1.94 -2.44
C ALA A 68 6.72 0.80 -1.41
N LYS A 69 7.32 1.06 -0.23
CA LYS A 69 7.38 0.10 0.89
C LYS A 69 5.99 -0.33 1.37
N PHE A 70 5.05 0.62 1.47
CA PHE A 70 3.67 0.34 1.87
C PHE A 70 2.98 -0.61 0.88
N TYR A 71 3.07 -0.35 -0.42
CA TYR A 71 2.45 -1.20 -1.44
C TYR A 71 3.16 -2.55 -1.58
N GLU A 72 4.46 -2.63 -1.30
CA GLU A 72 5.17 -3.90 -1.21
C GLU A 72 4.63 -4.78 -0.08
N GLN A 73 4.44 -4.22 1.11
CA GLN A 73 4.05 -4.95 2.32
C GLN A 73 2.55 -5.21 2.44
N TYR A 74 1.70 -4.23 2.12
CA TYR A 74 0.24 -4.31 2.30
C TYR A 74 -0.54 -4.45 0.99
N GLY A 75 0.07 -4.08 -0.14
CA GLY A 75 -0.58 -4.13 -1.45
C GLY A 75 -1.70 -3.12 -1.64
N THR A 76 -2.48 -3.31 -2.70
CA THR A 76 -3.65 -2.47 -2.98
C THR A 76 -4.78 -2.81 -2.00
N GLY A 77 -5.03 -1.89 -1.07
CA GLY A 77 -6.09 -2.02 -0.08
C GLY A 77 -7.47 -1.67 -0.64
N ARG A 78 -8.16 -0.73 0.03
CA ARG A 78 -9.49 -0.26 -0.35
C ARG A 78 -9.46 0.46 -1.70
N THR A 79 -10.59 0.41 -2.41
CA THR A 79 -10.81 1.19 -3.65
C THR A 79 -10.61 2.68 -3.39
N LEU A 80 -10.00 3.35 -4.37
CA LEU A 80 -9.75 4.80 -4.33
C LEU A 80 -10.93 5.53 -4.98
N ASP A 81 -11.43 6.56 -4.31
CA ASP A 81 -12.46 7.45 -4.85
C ASP A 81 -11.79 8.68 -5.47
N LEU A 82 -11.55 8.64 -6.79
CA LEU A 82 -10.89 9.71 -7.53
C LEU A 82 -11.84 10.87 -7.88
N THR A 83 -13.14 10.77 -7.56
CA THR A 83 -14.10 11.85 -7.82
C THR A 83 -13.98 12.99 -6.81
N LYS A 84 -13.50 12.69 -5.61
CA LYS A 84 -13.28 13.65 -4.53
C LYS A 84 -11.83 14.11 -4.53
N SER A 85 -11.61 15.40 -4.71
CA SER A 85 -10.27 16.00 -4.68
C SER A 85 -9.57 15.88 -3.32
N SER A 86 -10.34 15.81 -2.23
CA SER A 86 -9.84 15.66 -0.86
C SER A 86 -9.88 14.22 -0.34
N PHE A 87 -9.94 13.23 -1.23
CA PHE A 87 -9.93 11.83 -0.80
C PHE A 87 -8.56 11.42 -0.28
N VAL A 88 -8.49 11.11 1.01
CA VAL A 88 -7.26 10.60 1.64
C VAL A 88 -7.29 9.08 1.62
N SER A 89 -6.37 8.48 0.87
CA SER A 89 -6.21 7.03 0.80
C SER A 89 -5.61 6.48 2.09
N THR A 90 -5.75 5.18 2.34
CA THR A 90 -5.09 4.51 3.47
C THR A 90 -3.56 4.67 3.42
N CYS A 91 -2.98 4.58 2.22
CA CYS A 91 -1.55 4.82 2.00
C CYS A 91 -1.19 6.28 2.32
N GLN A 92 -2.02 7.25 1.95
CA GLN A 92 -1.76 8.66 2.27
C GLN A 92 -1.81 8.91 3.79
N ARG A 93 -2.80 8.35 4.50
CA ARG A 93 -2.83 8.42 5.98
C ARG A 93 -1.59 7.82 6.62
N PHE A 94 -1.05 6.75 6.04
CA PHE A 94 0.21 6.14 6.46
C PHE A 94 1.39 7.09 6.27
N VAL A 95 1.50 7.71 5.10
CA VAL A 95 2.55 8.70 4.83
C VAL A 95 2.47 9.90 5.79
N ASP A 96 1.25 10.40 6.03
CA ASP A 96 1.04 11.54 6.92
C ASP A 96 1.49 11.21 8.34
N LYS A 97 1.06 10.05 8.88
CA LYS A 97 1.48 9.56 10.21
C LYS A 97 2.96 9.26 10.29
N TYR A 98 3.54 8.66 9.26
CA TYR A 98 4.97 8.42 9.18
C TYR A 98 5.76 9.74 9.24
N THR A 99 5.28 10.77 8.54
CA THR A 99 5.90 12.10 8.54
C THR A 99 5.76 12.80 9.89
N GLU A 100 4.59 12.71 10.52
CA GLU A 100 4.37 13.20 11.89
C GLU A 100 5.36 12.55 12.86
N LEU A 101 5.45 11.22 12.87
CA LEU A 101 6.35 10.48 13.75
C LEU A 101 7.83 10.77 13.43
N LYS A 102 8.20 10.93 12.15
CA LYS A 102 9.55 11.31 11.74
C LYS A 102 9.96 12.70 12.26
N SER A 103 9.00 13.61 12.41
CA SER A 103 9.27 14.95 12.94
C SER A 103 9.44 14.97 14.45
N HIS A 104 8.82 14.03 15.17
CA HIS A 104 8.83 13.95 16.63
C HIS A 104 9.85 12.95 17.18
N SER A 105 10.30 11.98 16.38
CA SER A 105 11.18 10.89 16.81
C SER A 105 12.37 10.73 15.87
N GLU A 106 13.57 10.57 16.44
CA GLU A 106 14.79 10.21 15.70
C GLU A 106 14.93 8.68 15.56
N LEU A 107 13.82 7.99 15.30
CA LEU A 107 13.84 6.55 15.12
C LEU A 107 14.36 6.17 13.73
N ASP A 108 14.98 5.00 13.68
CA ASP A 108 15.48 4.43 12.44
C ASP A 108 14.32 4.13 11.48
N ASP A 109 14.52 4.35 10.18
CA ASP A 109 13.46 4.24 9.15
C ASP A 109 12.64 2.92 9.20
N PRO A 110 13.21 1.72 9.44
CA PRO A 110 12.42 0.49 9.54
C PRO A 110 11.61 0.40 10.84
N ALA A 111 12.13 0.91 11.96
CA ALA A 111 11.43 0.91 13.24
C ALA A 111 10.23 1.88 13.20
N LEU A 112 10.44 3.05 12.61
CA LEU A 112 9.43 4.08 12.41
C LEU A 112 8.26 3.58 11.55
N PHE A 113 8.56 2.78 10.52
CA PHE A 113 7.54 2.18 9.65
C PHE A 113 6.62 1.22 10.42
N GLU A 114 7.20 0.34 11.25
CA GLU A 114 6.42 -0.62 12.05
C GLU A 114 5.62 0.09 13.16
N GLU A 115 6.15 1.15 13.76
CA GLU A 115 5.42 1.98 14.72
C GLU A 115 4.23 2.70 14.05
N THR A 116 4.43 3.26 12.87
CA THR A 116 3.37 3.89 12.07
C THR A 116 2.23 2.89 11.79
N GLY A 117 2.58 1.65 11.43
CA GLY A 117 1.59 0.58 11.22
C GLY A 117 0.79 0.27 12.49
N LYS A 118 1.45 0.21 13.66
CA LYS A 118 0.79 0.01 14.96
C LYS A 118 -0.12 1.17 15.33
N ALA A 119 0.32 2.42 15.11
CA ALA A 119 -0.48 3.60 15.37
C ALA A 119 -1.77 3.63 14.54
N LEU A 120 -1.68 3.31 13.24
CA LEU A 120 -2.85 3.24 12.36
C LEU A 120 -3.82 2.10 12.72
N LEU A 121 -3.30 0.96 13.20
CA LEU A 121 -4.14 -0.13 13.70
C LEU A 121 -4.89 0.29 14.97
N ALA A 122 -4.25 1.08 15.85
CA ALA A 122 -4.90 1.66 17.03
C ALA A 122 -5.99 2.68 16.66
N GLU A 123 -5.84 3.40 15.55
CA GLU A 123 -6.88 4.26 14.96
C GLU A 123 -8.01 3.48 14.27
N GLY A 124 -7.92 2.14 14.22
CA GLY A 124 -8.94 1.27 13.63
C GLY A 124 -8.83 1.09 12.10
N ILE A 125 -7.71 1.48 11.50
CA ILE A 125 -7.48 1.30 10.06
C ILE A 125 -6.98 -0.12 9.79
N VAL A 126 -7.70 -0.87 8.94
CA VAL A 126 -7.33 -2.25 8.60
C VAL A 126 -6.17 -2.26 7.61
N LEU A 127 -5.01 -2.73 8.07
CA LEU A 127 -3.83 -2.97 7.24
C LEU A 127 -3.64 -4.48 7.05
N ARG A 128 -3.93 -4.99 5.85
CA ARG A 128 -3.74 -6.42 5.51
C ARG A 128 -2.39 -6.62 4.84
N ARG A 129 -1.50 -7.39 5.45
CA ARG A 129 -0.21 -7.74 4.84
C ARG A 129 -0.43 -8.65 3.61
N ARG A 130 0.26 -8.35 2.51
CA ARG A 130 0.26 -9.15 1.29
C ARG A 130 0.80 -10.54 1.61
N GLY A 131 0.02 -11.59 1.27
CA GLY A 131 0.35 -12.98 1.59
C GLY A 131 -0.10 -13.45 2.98
N ALA A 132 -0.68 -12.59 3.81
CA ALA A 132 -1.32 -13.06 5.04
C ALA A 132 -2.58 -13.87 4.67
N PRO A 133 -2.78 -15.05 5.31
CA PRO A 133 -4.04 -15.77 5.19
C PRO A 133 -5.19 -14.80 5.49
N PRO A 134 -6.33 -14.91 4.77
CA PRO A 134 -7.48 -14.05 5.04
C PRO A 134 -7.73 -14.06 6.55
N PRO A 135 -8.03 -12.90 7.17
CA PRO A 135 -8.39 -12.89 8.57
C PRO A 135 -9.49 -13.91 8.73
N VAL A 136 -9.25 -14.92 9.57
CA VAL A 136 -10.32 -15.78 10.04
C VAL A 136 -11.32 -14.81 10.65
N SER A 137 -12.38 -14.49 9.90
CA SER A 137 -13.46 -13.69 10.43
C SER A 137 -13.89 -14.43 11.68
N ALA A 138 -13.89 -13.73 12.81
CA ALA A 138 -14.34 -14.26 14.09
C ALA A 138 -15.87 -14.52 14.11
N VAL A 139 -16.44 -14.88 12.96
CA VAL A 139 -17.83 -15.23 12.64
C VAL A 139 -17.69 -16.10 11.38
N SER A 140 -17.92 -17.40 11.35
CA SER A 140 -18.73 -18.27 12.20
C SER A 140 -17.88 -19.14 13.13
N LYS A 141 -17.92 -18.83 14.43
CA LYS A 141 -17.87 -19.91 15.42
C LYS A 141 -19.18 -20.67 15.23
N ASP A 142 -19.17 -21.71 14.41
CA ASP A 142 -20.29 -22.64 14.39
C ASP A 142 -20.48 -23.11 15.86
N PRO A 143 -21.61 -22.79 16.51
CA PRO A 143 -21.79 -23.08 17.94
C PRO A 143 -21.59 -24.57 18.22
N THR A 144 -21.93 -25.42 17.26
CA THR A 144 -21.70 -26.87 17.27
C THR A 144 -20.23 -27.26 17.31
N LEU A 145 -19.36 -26.59 16.54
CA LEU A 145 -17.90 -26.86 16.59
C LEU A 145 -17.31 -26.47 17.95
N ARG A 146 -17.79 -25.37 18.55
CA ARG A 146 -17.33 -24.94 19.87
C ARG A 146 -17.73 -25.93 20.97
N LEU A 147 -18.98 -26.43 20.92
CA LEU A 147 -19.48 -27.46 21.84
C LEU A 147 -18.70 -28.77 21.72
N LYS A 148 -18.38 -29.20 20.49
CA LYS A 148 -17.56 -30.41 20.27
C LYS A 148 -16.15 -30.30 20.85
N LEU A 149 -15.52 -29.14 20.75
CA LEU A 149 -14.19 -28.93 21.33
C LEU A 149 -14.22 -28.91 22.86
N THR A 150 -15.28 -28.34 23.46
CA THR A 150 -15.43 -28.38 24.93
C THR A 150 -15.71 -29.79 25.42
N ASP A 151 -16.51 -30.57 24.70
CA ASP A 151 -16.82 -31.96 25.05
C ASP A 151 -15.57 -32.85 24.95
N MET A 152 -14.81 -32.74 23.85
CA MET A 152 -13.55 -33.48 23.70
C MET A 152 -12.52 -33.16 24.80
N LEU A 153 -12.46 -31.90 25.25
CA LEU A 153 -11.51 -31.49 26.29
C LEU A 153 -11.93 -32.01 27.67
N ALA A 154 -13.24 -32.02 27.94
CA ALA A 154 -13.80 -32.61 29.15
C ALA A 154 -13.61 -34.13 29.19
N GLU A 155 -13.78 -34.81 28.05
CA GLU A 155 -13.59 -36.25 27.93
C GLU A 155 -12.12 -36.66 28.16
N GLN A 156 -11.17 -35.87 27.64
CA GLN A 156 -9.74 -36.12 27.87
C GLN A 156 -9.33 -35.90 29.34
N GLN A 157 -9.91 -34.91 30.02
CA GLN A 157 -9.69 -34.69 31.45
C GLN A 157 -10.32 -35.79 32.31
N GLN A 158 -11.49 -36.30 31.91
CA GLN A 158 -12.12 -37.45 32.57
C GLN A 158 -11.31 -38.72 32.38
N GLN A 159 -10.75 -38.96 31.19
CA GLN A 159 -9.87 -40.11 30.94
C GLN A 159 -8.57 -40.01 31.76
N GLN A 160 -7.97 -38.82 31.88
CA GLN A 160 -6.82 -38.61 32.77
C GLN A 160 -7.16 -38.78 34.25
N ALA A 161 -8.39 -38.49 34.68
CA ALA A 161 -8.83 -38.71 36.05
C ALA A 161 -9.13 -40.19 36.35
N VAL A 162 -9.64 -40.94 35.38
CA VAL A 162 -9.92 -42.40 35.51
C VAL A 162 -8.62 -43.21 35.47
N ASP A 163 -7.63 -42.80 34.67
CA ASP A 163 -6.31 -43.43 34.63
C ASP A 163 -5.48 -43.13 35.89
N ALA A 164 -5.73 -41.99 36.57
CA ALA A 164 -5.10 -41.66 37.85
C ALA A 164 -5.72 -42.41 39.05
N ASP A 165 -7.00 -42.78 38.99
CA ASP A 165 -7.69 -43.56 40.03
C ASP A 165 -7.45 -45.07 39.91
N SER A 166 -7.05 -45.55 38.73
CA SER A 166 -6.78 -46.98 38.48
C SER A 166 -5.38 -47.45 38.93
N THR A 167 -4.54 -46.57 39.49
CA THR A 167 -3.18 -46.92 39.96
C THR A 167 -3.03 -47.07 41.48
N GLU A 168 -4.10 -46.98 42.27
CA GLU A 168 -4.04 -47.10 43.74
C GLU A 168 -4.77 -48.33 44.33
N THR A 169 -4.64 -49.54 43.76
CA THR A 169 -4.87 -50.78 44.55
C THR A 169 -4.05 -51.98 44.04
N VAL A 170 -2.77 -52.08 44.43
CA VAL A 170 -2.17 -53.39 44.78
C VAL A 170 -1.14 -53.14 45.88
N ASP A 171 -1.53 -53.46 47.11
CA ASP A 171 -0.73 -53.35 48.31
C ASP A 171 0.47 -54.32 48.33
N HIS A 172 1.53 -53.85 49.00
CA HIS A 172 2.76 -54.56 49.32
C HIS A 172 2.54 -55.80 50.22
N THR A 173 3.32 -56.86 49.98
CA THR A 173 3.74 -57.78 51.05
C THR A 173 5.25 -58.04 50.91
N ILE A 174 5.98 -57.58 51.93
CA ILE A 174 7.43 -57.76 52.10
C ILE A 174 7.68 -59.16 52.66
N GLN A 175 8.61 -59.91 52.06
CA GLN A 175 9.42 -60.89 52.79
C GLN A 175 10.90 -60.67 52.47
N THR A 176 11.62 -60.23 53.50
CA THR A 176 13.08 -60.16 53.59
C THR A 176 13.68 -61.55 53.87
N HIS A 177 14.75 -61.91 53.18
CA HIS A 177 15.81 -62.78 53.72
C HIS A 177 17.17 -62.26 53.27
N THR A 178 18.03 -62.02 54.24
CA THR A 178 19.37 -61.41 54.18
C THR A 178 20.47 -62.48 53.97
N PRO A 179 21.79 -62.19 54.04
CA PRO A 179 22.80 -62.57 53.04
C PRO A 179 23.66 -63.80 53.51
N PRO A 180 24.84 -64.14 52.93
CA PRO A 180 26.09 -63.39 53.22
C PRO A 180 27.19 -63.37 52.12
N THR A 181 27.96 -62.27 52.15
CA THR A 181 29.44 -62.15 52.21
C THR A 181 30.39 -62.82 51.19
N GLY A 182 31.30 -61.99 50.65
CA GLY A 182 32.65 -62.37 50.18
C GLY A 182 33.10 -61.53 48.96
N LEU A 183 33.87 -60.45 49.13
CA LEU A 183 35.34 -60.33 49.11
C LEU A 183 35.99 -60.30 47.71
N SER A 184 36.77 -59.22 47.47
CA SER A 184 38.01 -59.07 46.66
C SER A 184 38.04 -59.65 45.23
N ASN A 185 38.50 -58.96 44.18
CA ASN A 185 39.62 -58.01 44.02
C ASN A 185 39.35 -57.15 42.77
#